data_AF-A0A2N8MUY2-F1
#
_entry.id   AF-A0A2N8MUY2-F1
#
_cell.length_a   1.000
_cell.length_b   1.000
_cell.length_c   1.000
_cell.angle_alpha   90.00
_cell.angle_beta   90.00
_cell.angle_gamma   90.00
#
_symmetry.space_group_name_H-M   'P 1'
#
loop_
_entity.id
_entity.type
_entity.pdbx_description
1 polymer ?
#
loop_
_entity_poly.entity_id
_entity_poly.type
_entity_poly.pdbx_seq_one_letter_code
_entity_poly.pdbx_strand_id
1 'polypeptide(L)'
;MPTTDSVGLLLSRFAEVVRRTEDSYGPHSQARVFVLYEELIALRTVLTADPGEERVATRIRELSALIGQAYLSSAGAAPPPRRRVLSADPPLLEFDRELFEERYRSVCDAVLADTIELRDPVEPLRHLTSGISYMFVIDEDERLLVWTRPFELVDLIFGRNRASVDGVPVAHPMLVPDRLLARAAGEIVLIGADRVAMVVANTKSGHFQPPLQSVAVVRETFRRVFGLTEPDIDVFHLFPPASPDERTGR
;
A
#
# COMPACT_ATOMS: atom_id res chain seq x y z
N MET A 1 27.31 6.48 5.01
CA MET A 1 26.96 5.51 6.06
C MET A 1 26.39 6.27 7.25
N PRO A 2 25.17 5.95 7.70
CA PRO A 2 24.63 6.53 8.92
C PRO A 2 25.54 6.17 10.09
N THR A 3 25.89 7.13 10.94
CA THR A 3 26.64 6.88 12.18
C THR A 3 25.71 6.33 13.25
N THR A 4 26.23 5.61 14.25
CA THR A 4 25.46 5.13 15.42
C THR A 4 24.66 6.25 16.09
N ASP A 5 25.20 7.48 16.10
CA ASP A 5 24.54 8.69 16.60
C ASP A 5 23.35 9.12 15.75
N SER A 6 23.42 8.95 14.42
CA SER A 6 22.34 9.31 13.51
C SER A 6 21.10 8.42 13.68
N VAL A 7 21.28 7.13 13.98
CA VAL A 7 20.18 6.20 14.27
C VAL A 7 19.47 6.58 15.57
N GLY A 8 20.23 6.90 16.62
CA GLY A 8 19.66 7.34 17.90
C GLY A 8 18.86 8.64 17.77
N LEU A 9 19.36 9.59 16.99
CA LEU A 9 18.67 10.85 16.68
C LEU A 9 17.37 10.61 15.88
N LEU A 10 17.41 9.73 14.88
CA LEU A 10 16.25 9.38 14.06
C LEU A 10 15.12 8.77 14.92
N LEU A 11 15.45 7.78 15.74
CA LEU A 11 14.49 7.12 16.63
C LEU A 11 13.88 8.10 17.63
N SER A 12 14.72 8.97 18.22
CA SER A 12 14.28 9.99 19.18
C SER A 12 13.36 11.01 18.53
N ARG A 13 13.65 11.42 17.28
CA ARG A 13 12.81 12.32 16.50
C ARG A 13 11.43 11.71 16.23
N PHE A 14 11.36 10.46 15.77
CA PHE A 14 10.08 9.82 15.52
C PHE A 14 9.28 9.60 16.80
N ALA A 15 9.92 9.22 17.91
CA ALA A 15 9.24 9.12 19.21
C ALA A 15 8.59 10.45 19.63
N GLU A 16 9.27 11.59 19.40
CA GLU A 16 8.70 12.92 19.66
C GLU A 16 7.52 13.25 18.73
N VAL A 17 7.63 12.94 17.44
CA VAL A 17 6.57 13.19 16.45
C VAL A 17 5.34 12.33 16.76
N VAL A 18 5.52 11.05 17.10
CA VAL A 18 4.44 10.16 17.53
C VAL A 18 3.73 10.75 18.74
N ARG A 19 4.47 11.11 19.80
CA ARG A 19 3.88 11.69 21.02
C ARG A 19 3.07 12.95 20.72
N ARG A 20 3.63 13.90 19.94
CA ARG A 20 2.90 15.13 19.55
C ARG A 20 1.64 14.84 18.75
N THR A 21 1.68 13.83 17.89
CA THR A 21 0.55 13.41 17.06
C THR A 21 -0.54 12.78 17.93
N GLU A 22 -0.17 11.93 18.88
CA GLU A 22 -1.09 11.35 19.87
C GLU A 22 -1.71 12.43 20.75
N ASP A 23 -0.92 13.41 21.23
CA ASP A 23 -1.41 14.54 22.03
C ASP A 23 -2.45 15.39 21.25
N SER A 24 -2.28 15.51 19.92
CA SER A 24 -3.13 16.39 19.08
C SER A 24 -4.37 15.69 18.52
N TYR A 25 -4.26 14.41 18.15
CA TYR A 25 -5.31 13.68 17.41
C TYR A 25 -5.82 12.44 18.15
N GLY A 26 -5.16 12.04 19.24
CA GLY A 26 -5.46 10.83 20.01
C GLY A 26 -4.66 9.60 19.56
N PRO A 27 -4.48 8.61 20.45
CA PRO A 27 -3.65 7.42 20.22
C PRO A 27 -4.21 6.42 19.21
N HIS A 28 -5.47 6.57 18.80
CA HIS A 28 -6.13 5.71 17.81
C HIS A 28 -6.41 6.44 16.48
N SER A 29 -5.81 7.61 16.28
CA SER A 29 -6.02 8.41 15.08
C SER A 29 -5.32 7.84 13.84
N GLN A 30 -5.89 8.10 12.66
CA GLN A 30 -5.21 7.82 11.38
C GLN A 30 -3.89 8.60 11.24
N ALA A 31 -3.81 9.79 11.84
CA ALA A 31 -2.58 10.60 11.86
C ALA A 31 -1.43 9.85 12.54
N ARG A 32 -1.70 9.12 13.64
CA ARG A 32 -0.69 8.28 14.29
C ARG A 32 -0.22 7.14 13.37
N VAL A 33 -1.16 6.44 12.72
CA VAL A 33 -0.81 5.32 11.82
C VAL A 33 0.12 5.78 10.70
N PHE A 34 -0.14 6.96 10.14
CA PHE A 34 0.75 7.58 9.16
C PHE A 34 2.15 7.82 9.71
N VAL A 35 2.30 8.41 10.90
CA VAL A 35 3.64 8.66 11.47
C VAL A 35 4.40 7.36 11.67
N LEU A 36 3.72 6.29 12.11
CA LEU A 36 4.35 4.97 12.24
C LEU A 36 4.77 4.39 10.89
N TYR A 37 3.98 4.64 9.84
CA TYR A 37 4.28 4.20 8.47
C TYR A 37 5.49 4.95 7.90
N GLU A 38 5.57 6.27 8.10
CA GLU A 38 6.75 7.09 7.76
C GLU A 38 8.00 6.64 8.52
N GLU A 39 7.86 6.33 9.82
CA GLU A 39 8.95 5.76 10.63
C GLU A 39 9.42 4.43 10.04
N LEU A 40 8.50 3.54 9.67
CA LEU A 40 8.83 2.26 9.05
C LEU A 40 9.61 2.43 7.74
N ILE A 41 9.16 3.31 6.83
CA ILE A 41 9.85 3.56 5.55
C ILE A 41 11.26 4.12 5.79
N ALA A 42 11.40 5.08 6.70
CA ALA A 42 12.70 5.68 7.04
C ALA A 42 13.66 4.64 7.62
N LEU A 43 13.20 3.80 8.55
CA LEU A 43 14.00 2.76 9.17
C LEU A 43 14.38 1.65 8.18
N ARG A 44 13.47 1.26 7.29
CA ARG A 44 13.77 0.33 6.18
C ARG A 44 14.85 0.91 5.26
N THR A 45 14.78 2.20 4.95
CA THR A 45 15.83 2.88 4.17
C THR A 45 17.19 2.82 4.89
N VAL A 46 17.23 3.07 6.20
CA VAL A 46 18.47 2.90 6.99
C VAL A 46 18.98 1.45 6.91
N LEU A 47 18.09 0.46 7.07
CA LEU A 47 18.46 -0.95 7.04
C LEU A 47 19.00 -1.40 5.67
N THR A 48 18.54 -0.80 4.56
CA THR A 48 19.14 -1.08 3.24
C THR A 48 20.59 -0.60 3.14
N ALA A 49 20.96 0.46 3.87
CA ALA A 49 22.33 0.98 3.89
C ALA A 49 23.21 0.32 4.96
N ASP A 50 22.61 -0.18 6.03
CA ASP A 50 23.29 -0.87 7.14
C ASP A 50 22.44 -2.05 7.67
N PRO A 51 22.52 -3.23 7.04
CA PRO A 51 21.71 -4.39 7.41
C PRO A 51 21.99 -4.95 8.82
N GLY A 52 23.09 -4.55 9.46
CA GLY A 52 23.53 -5.08 10.75
C GLY A 52 22.99 -4.30 11.97
N GLU A 53 22.25 -3.22 11.77
CA GLU A 53 21.76 -2.37 12.87
C GLU A 53 20.55 -3.00 13.60
N GLU A 54 20.83 -3.79 14.63
CA GLU A 54 19.83 -4.56 15.38
C GLU A 54 18.76 -3.68 16.06
N ARG A 55 19.08 -2.43 16.43
CA ARG A 55 18.10 -1.51 17.03
C ARG A 55 17.03 -1.12 16.01
N VAL A 56 17.44 -0.87 14.77
CA VAL A 56 16.54 -0.58 13.65
C VAL A 56 15.68 -1.80 13.34
N ALA A 57 16.29 -2.99 13.23
CA ALA A 57 15.56 -4.24 12.99
C ALA A 57 14.52 -4.53 14.07
N THR A 58 14.87 -4.32 15.35
CA THR A 58 13.94 -4.46 16.48
C THR A 58 12.78 -3.48 16.37
N ARG A 59 13.06 -2.21 16.11
CA ARG A 59 12.02 -1.19 15.98
C ARG A 59 11.08 -1.45 14.81
N ILE A 60 11.58 -1.92 13.67
CA ILE A 60 10.77 -2.31 12.51
C ILE A 60 9.76 -3.40 12.86
N ARG A 61 10.17 -4.43 13.63
CA ARG A 61 9.27 -5.50 14.10
C ARG A 61 8.15 -4.94 14.98
N GLU A 62 8.48 -4.04 15.91
CA GLU A 62 7.50 -3.36 16.76
C GLU A 62 6.53 -2.52 15.94
N LEU A 63 7.03 -1.70 15.00
CA LEU A 63 6.22 -0.86 14.13
C LEU A 63 5.24 -1.68 13.30
N SER A 64 5.70 -2.79 12.73
CA SER A 64 4.85 -3.68 11.94
C SER A 64 3.66 -4.20 12.75
N ALA A 65 3.89 -4.59 14.01
CA ALA A 65 2.81 -5.00 14.91
C ALA A 65 1.87 -3.84 15.25
N LEU A 66 2.42 -2.65 15.56
CA LEU A 66 1.63 -1.45 15.91
C LEU A 66 0.76 -0.96 14.75
N ILE A 67 1.30 -0.94 13.52
CA ILE A 67 0.58 -0.55 12.31
C ILE A 67 -0.54 -1.55 12.02
N GLY A 68 -0.25 -2.86 12.07
CA GLY A 68 -1.24 -3.91 11.86
C GLY A 68 -2.41 -3.81 12.85
N GLN A 69 -2.12 -3.63 14.14
CA GLN A 69 -3.16 -3.42 15.17
C GLN A 69 -3.97 -2.15 14.92
N ALA A 70 -3.31 -1.04 14.59
CA ALA A 70 -3.99 0.23 14.38
C ALA A 70 -4.93 0.17 13.16
N TYR A 71 -4.55 -0.52 12.08
CA TYR A 71 -5.43 -0.72 10.93
C TYR A 71 -6.68 -1.53 11.26
N LEU A 72 -6.53 -2.63 12.02
CA LEU A 72 -7.68 -3.42 12.48
C LEU A 72 -8.64 -2.59 13.36
N SER A 73 -8.10 -1.72 14.21
CA SER A 73 -8.91 -0.87 15.11
C SER A 73 -9.59 0.31 14.42
N SER A 74 -9.10 0.71 13.25
CA SER A 74 -9.54 1.91 12.54
C SER A 74 -10.40 1.64 11.31
N ALA A 75 -10.71 0.36 11.06
CA ALA A 75 -11.75 -0.04 10.14
C ALA A 75 -13.12 0.44 10.65
N GLY A 76 -13.46 1.70 10.38
CA GLY A 76 -14.84 2.16 10.46
C GLY A 76 -15.72 1.36 9.50
N ALA A 77 -17.04 1.41 9.68
CA ALA A 77 -18.01 0.83 8.76
C ALA A 77 -17.97 1.57 7.41
N ALA A 78 -16.97 1.24 6.57
CA ALA A 78 -16.99 1.63 5.18
C ALA A 78 -18.23 0.98 4.55
N PRO A 79 -18.98 1.71 3.69
CA PRO A 79 -20.07 1.09 2.96
C PRO A 79 -19.51 -0.11 2.16
N PRO A 80 -20.31 -1.17 2.00
CA PRO A 80 -19.89 -2.32 1.22
C PRO A 80 -19.55 -1.86 -0.21
N PRO A 81 -18.46 -2.38 -0.78
CA PRO A 81 -18.01 -1.99 -2.10
C PRO A 81 -18.98 -2.54 -3.16
N ARG A 82 -19.21 -1.78 -4.23
CA ARG A 82 -19.88 -2.29 -5.43
C ARG A 82 -18.90 -3.18 -6.20
N ARG A 83 -18.74 -4.42 -5.74
CA ARG A 83 -17.88 -5.44 -6.32
C ARG A 83 -18.49 -6.84 -6.19
N ARG A 84 -18.00 -7.78 -6.99
CA ARG A 84 -18.25 -9.22 -6.84
C ARG A 84 -16.96 -9.94 -6.46
N VAL A 85 -17.08 -11.00 -5.66
CA VAL A 85 -16.00 -11.95 -5.40
C VAL A 85 -16.16 -13.12 -6.36
N LEU A 86 -15.26 -13.25 -7.33
CA LEU A 86 -15.28 -14.35 -8.31
C LEU A 86 -14.53 -15.59 -7.81
N SER A 87 -13.50 -15.39 -7.00
CA SER A 87 -12.76 -16.44 -6.29
C SER A 87 -12.37 -15.93 -4.91
N ALA A 88 -12.40 -16.81 -3.90
CA ALA A 88 -12.03 -16.49 -2.53
C ALA A 88 -10.55 -16.79 -2.21
N ASP A 89 -9.97 -17.82 -2.86
CA ASP A 89 -8.60 -18.27 -2.60
C ASP A 89 -7.98 -18.98 -3.83
N PRO A 90 -6.99 -18.37 -4.52
CA PRO A 90 -6.57 -16.97 -4.35
C PRO A 90 -7.73 -16.01 -4.70
N PRO A 91 -7.81 -14.84 -4.04
CA PRO A 91 -8.89 -13.90 -4.26
C PRO A 91 -8.88 -13.37 -5.69
N LEU A 92 -10.08 -13.21 -6.26
CA LEU A 92 -10.31 -12.53 -7.53
C LEU A 92 -11.60 -11.72 -7.43
N LEU A 93 -11.49 -10.42 -7.67
CA LEU A 93 -12.54 -9.45 -7.41
C LEU A 93 -12.88 -8.73 -8.71
N GLU A 94 -14.16 -8.51 -8.95
CA GLU A 94 -14.66 -7.75 -10.11
C GLU A 94 -15.33 -6.47 -9.61
N PHE A 95 -14.85 -5.31 -10.05
CA PHE A 95 -15.49 -4.03 -9.75
C PHE A 95 -16.70 -3.80 -10.67
N ASP A 96 -17.70 -3.08 -10.17
CA ASP A 96 -18.95 -2.80 -10.88
C ASP A 96 -18.71 -2.01 -12.18
N ARG A 97 -19.07 -2.65 -13.32
CA ARG A 97 -18.90 -2.10 -14.66
C ARG A 97 -19.68 -0.81 -14.87
N GLU A 98 -20.95 -0.77 -14.47
CA GLU A 98 -21.81 0.40 -14.72
C GLU A 98 -21.27 1.63 -13.98
N LEU A 99 -20.89 1.46 -12.71
CA LEU A 99 -20.28 2.51 -11.91
C LEU A 99 -18.94 2.97 -12.50
N PHE A 100 -18.16 2.04 -13.05
CA PHE A 100 -16.89 2.37 -13.70
C PHE A 100 -17.09 3.23 -14.95
N GLU A 101 -18.01 2.83 -15.84
CA GLU A 101 -18.34 3.58 -17.05
C GLU A 101 -18.87 4.98 -16.71
N GLU A 102 -19.72 5.09 -15.68
CA GLU A 102 -20.28 6.37 -15.22
C GLU A 102 -19.22 7.34 -14.68
N ARG A 103 -18.26 6.83 -13.88
CA ARG A 103 -17.38 7.69 -13.07
C ARG A 103 -15.95 7.83 -13.57
N TYR A 104 -15.41 6.80 -14.21
CA TYR A 104 -13.97 6.66 -14.39
C TYR A 104 -13.54 6.53 -15.85
N ARG A 105 -14.37 5.93 -16.71
CA ARG A 105 -13.98 5.60 -18.10
C ARG A 105 -13.41 6.77 -18.88
N SER A 106 -13.95 7.98 -18.70
CA SER A 106 -13.58 9.19 -19.46
C SER A 106 -12.11 9.58 -19.34
N VAL A 107 -11.42 9.20 -18.27
CA VAL A 107 -10.02 9.56 -17.99
C VAL A 107 -9.09 8.35 -17.92
N CYS A 108 -9.60 7.14 -18.21
CA CYS A 108 -8.81 5.91 -18.07
C CYS A 108 -7.63 5.84 -19.03
N ASP A 109 -7.78 6.32 -20.26
CA ASP A 109 -6.67 6.30 -21.23
C ASP A 109 -5.48 7.14 -20.73
N ALA A 110 -5.76 8.27 -20.07
CA ALA A 110 -4.74 9.12 -19.45
C ALA A 110 -4.10 8.47 -18.21
N VAL A 111 -4.88 7.76 -17.38
CA VAL A 111 -4.32 7.00 -16.25
C VAL A 111 -3.47 5.81 -16.72
N LEU A 112 -3.93 5.11 -17.76
CA LEU A 112 -3.19 3.99 -18.36
C LEU A 112 -1.87 4.43 -18.98
N ALA A 113 -1.82 5.62 -19.59
CA ALA A 113 -0.58 6.16 -20.13
C ALA A 113 0.51 6.36 -19.05
N ASP A 114 0.09 6.61 -17.80
CA ASP A 114 0.96 6.76 -16.64
C ASP A 114 1.03 5.47 -15.78
N THR A 115 0.51 4.34 -16.26
CA THR A 115 0.54 3.05 -15.55
C THR A 115 1.56 2.12 -16.18
N ILE A 116 2.43 1.55 -15.36
CA ILE A 116 3.47 0.62 -15.80
C ILE A 116 3.29 -0.75 -15.14
N GLU A 117 3.69 -1.79 -15.85
CA GLU A 117 3.84 -3.13 -15.26
C GLU A 117 5.25 -3.28 -14.70
N LEU A 118 5.36 -3.65 -13.43
CA LEU A 118 6.64 -3.96 -12.81
C LEU A 118 6.97 -5.44 -12.99
N ARG A 119 8.10 -5.73 -13.63
CA ARG A 119 8.49 -7.10 -14.02
C ARG A 119 9.81 -7.58 -13.41
N ASP A 120 10.65 -6.66 -12.97
CA ASP A 120 11.99 -6.95 -12.46
C ASP A 120 12.38 -6.00 -11.31
N PRO A 121 13.47 -6.27 -10.57
CA PRO A 121 13.86 -5.45 -9.42
C PRO A 121 14.57 -4.13 -9.76
N VAL A 122 14.93 -3.86 -11.01
CA VAL A 122 15.75 -2.69 -11.41
C VAL A 122 14.92 -1.64 -12.15
N GLU A 123 14.13 -2.07 -13.12
CA GLU A 123 13.28 -1.19 -13.94
C GLU A 123 12.39 -0.23 -13.12
N PRO A 124 11.73 -0.66 -12.02
CA PRO A 124 10.84 0.23 -11.26
C PRO A 124 11.52 1.53 -10.81
N LEU A 125 12.80 1.48 -10.43
CA LEU A 125 13.55 2.64 -9.92
C LEU A 125 13.95 3.64 -11.01
N ARG A 126 13.68 3.34 -12.29
CA ARG A 126 13.80 4.30 -13.40
C ARG A 126 12.56 5.18 -13.56
N HIS A 127 11.43 4.72 -13.05
CA HIS A 127 10.12 5.36 -13.21
C HIS A 127 9.55 5.85 -11.88
N LEU A 128 9.96 5.24 -10.77
CA LEU A 128 9.44 5.47 -9.44
C LEU A 128 10.57 5.91 -8.50
N THR A 129 10.22 6.78 -7.56
CA THR A 129 11.13 7.29 -6.54
C THR A 129 11.08 6.38 -5.31
N SER A 130 12.25 5.91 -4.86
CA SER A 130 12.37 5.12 -3.64
C SER A 130 11.85 5.89 -2.41
N GLY A 131 11.13 5.20 -1.53
CA GLY A 131 10.58 5.77 -0.29
C GLY A 131 9.29 6.56 -0.47
N ILE A 132 8.71 6.60 -1.69
CA ILE A 132 7.44 7.27 -1.97
C ILE A 132 6.33 6.25 -2.24
N SER A 133 5.10 6.62 -1.89
CA SER A 133 3.90 5.79 -2.04
C SER A 133 3.28 5.92 -3.42
N TYR A 134 2.88 4.78 -4.00
CA TYR A 134 2.22 4.67 -5.30
C TYR A 134 0.99 3.77 -5.22
N MET A 135 0.01 4.00 -6.09
CA MET A 135 -1.15 3.11 -6.23
C MET A 135 -0.77 1.88 -7.04
N PHE A 136 -1.15 0.69 -6.58
CA PHE A 136 -0.96 -0.55 -7.33
C PHE A 136 -2.22 -1.40 -7.43
N VAL A 137 -2.26 -2.23 -8.47
CA VAL A 137 -3.18 -3.37 -8.63
C VAL A 137 -2.37 -4.59 -9.03
N ILE A 138 -2.72 -5.74 -8.47
CA ILE A 138 -2.34 -7.05 -9.00
C ILE A 138 -3.57 -7.58 -9.72
N ASP A 139 -3.47 -7.72 -11.04
CA ASP A 139 -4.59 -8.14 -11.87
C ASP A 139 -4.81 -9.66 -11.84
N GLU A 140 -5.76 -10.16 -12.64
CA GLU A 140 -6.10 -11.57 -12.72
C GLU A 140 -4.97 -12.47 -13.25
N ASP A 141 -4.09 -11.91 -14.07
CA ASP A 141 -2.91 -12.55 -14.67
C ASP A 141 -1.66 -12.41 -13.76
N GLU A 142 -1.86 -11.91 -12.54
CA GLU A 142 -0.81 -11.64 -11.54
C GLU A 142 0.23 -10.61 -12.00
N ARG A 143 -0.12 -9.71 -12.91
CA ARG A 143 0.74 -8.58 -13.27
C ARG A 143 0.65 -7.51 -12.20
N LEU A 144 1.80 -7.00 -11.76
CA LEU A 144 1.88 -5.88 -10.82
C LEU A 144 1.84 -4.56 -11.60
N LEU A 145 0.69 -3.91 -11.62
CA LEU A 145 0.46 -2.64 -12.29
C LEU A 145 0.56 -1.50 -11.28
N VAL A 146 1.35 -0.48 -11.59
CA VAL A 146 1.58 0.68 -10.72
C VAL A 146 1.33 1.96 -11.50
N TRP A 147 0.50 2.84 -10.94
CA TRP A 147 0.34 4.19 -11.46
C TRP A 147 1.51 5.05 -10.98
N THR A 148 2.26 5.63 -11.92
CA THR A 148 3.57 6.24 -11.68
C THR A 148 3.52 7.60 -10.99
N ARG A 149 2.33 8.17 -10.77
CA ARG A 149 2.20 9.41 -10.01
C ARG A 149 2.19 9.12 -8.51
N PRO A 150 3.07 9.78 -7.73
CA PRO A 150 3.16 9.54 -6.30
C PRO A 150 1.94 10.07 -5.55
N PHE A 151 1.64 9.43 -4.42
CA PHE A 151 0.75 9.98 -3.40
C PHE A 151 1.60 10.51 -2.26
N GLU A 152 1.38 11.77 -1.91
CA GLU A 152 1.84 12.26 -0.62
C GLU A 152 0.99 11.59 0.46
N LEU A 153 1.63 10.91 1.42
CA LEU A 153 0.92 10.18 2.46
C LEU A 153 0.03 11.12 3.32
N VAL A 154 0.31 12.43 3.36
CA VAL A 154 -0.57 13.46 3.97
C VAL A 154 -1.93 13.56 3.28
N ASP A 155 -1.99 13.37 1.96
CA ASP A 155 -3.22 13.43 1.18
C ASP A 155 -4.12 12.22 1.45
N LEU A 156 -3.53 11.09 1.85
CA LEU A 156 -4.24 9.88 2.27
C LEU A 156 -4.94 10.03 3.64
N ILE A 157 -4.38 10.83 4.55
CA ILE A 157 -4.96 11.06 5.90
C ILE A 157 -6.06 12.11 5.85
N PHE A 158 -5.76 13.26 5.24
CA PHE A 158 -6.64 14.43 5.33
C PHE A 158 -7.61 14.52 4.17
N GLY A 159 -7.41 13.73 3.10
CA GLY A 159 -8.30 13.65 1.94
C GLY A 159 -8.43 14.95 1.16
N ARG A 160 -7.55 15.94 1.40
CA ARG A 160 -7.66 17.30 0.86
C ARG A 160 -7.18 17.41 -0.58
N ASN A 161 -6.21 16.58 -1.00
CA ASN A 161 -5.75 16.53 -2.40
C ASN A 161 -5.71 15.10 -2.92
N ARG A 162 -6.87 14.55 -3.28
CA ARG A 162 -6.87 13.28 -4.02
C ARG A 162 -6.19 13.50 -5.36
N ALA A 163 -5.15 12.71 -5.65
CA ALA A 163 -4.54 12.71 -6.96
C ALA A 163 -5.64 12.49 -8.01
N SER A 164 -5.67 13.37 -9.01
CA SER A 164 -6.72 13.41 -10.02
C SER A 164 -6.12 13.59 -11.41
N VAL A 165 -6.88 13.12 -12.40
CA VAL A 165 -6.62 13.32 -13.82
C VAL A 165 -7.87 13.97 -14.38
N ASP A 166 -7.71 15.15 -15.00
CA ASP A 166 -8.81 15.96 -15.54
C ASP A 166 -9.98 16.18 -14.55
N GLY A 167 -9.65 16.40 -13.28
CA GLY A 167 -10.62 16.63 -12.21
C GLY A 167 -11.31 15.38 -11.66
N VAL A 168 -11.01 14.19 -12.20
CA VAL A 168 -11.51 12.90 -11.73
C VAL A 168 -10.48 12.27 -10.77
N PRO A 169 -10.84 11.97 -9.51
CA PRO A 169 -9.95 11.28 -8.60
C PRO A 169 -9.56 9.90 -9.13
N VAL A 170 -8.26 9.60 -9.13
CA VAL A 170 -7.76 8.30 -9.59
C VAL A 170 -8.13 7.20 -8.60
N ALA A 171 -8.54 6.05 -9.13
CA ALA A 171 -9.01 4.90 -8.37
C ALA A 171 -8.42 3.61 -8.93
N HIS A 172 -8.25 2.59 -8.07
CA HIS A 172 -7.66 1.31 -8.45
C HIS A 172 -8.28 0.65 -9.70
N PRO A 173 -9.62 0.66 -9.93
CA PRO A 173 -10.20 0.06 -11.13
C PRO A 173 -9.70 0.66 -12.45
N MET A 174 -9.18 1.90 -12.42
CA MET A 174 -8.64 2.58 -13.60
C MET A 174 -7.33 1.97 -14.10
N LEU A 175 -6.63 1.18 -13.27
CA LEU A 175 -5.41 0.46 -13.67
C LEU A 175 -5.74 -0.85 -14.41
N VAL A 176 -6.99 -1.32 -14.34
CA VAL A 176 -7.47 -2.57 -14.96
C VAL A 176 -8.81 -2.36 -15.69
N PRO A 177 -8.94 -1.35 -16.58
CA PRO A 177 -10.23 -0.86 -17.04
C PRO A 177 -11.00 -1.85 -17.93
N ASP A 178 -10.31 -2.76 -18.62
CA ASP A 178 -10.94 -3.67 -19.57
C ASP A 178 -11.75 -4.76 -18.86
N ARG A 179 -11.16 -5.40 -17.85
CA ARG A 179 -11.81 -6.51 -17.13
C ARG A 179 -12.31 -6.12 -15.73
N LEU A 180 -11.78 -5.04 -15.17
CA LEU A 180 -12.07 -4.57 -13.80
C LEU A 180 -11.80 -5.66 -12.75
N LEU A 181 -10.80 -6.50 -13.03
CA LEU A 181 -10.42 -7.61 -12.19
C LEU A 181 -9.15 -7.29 -11.40
N ALA A 182 -9.18 -7.62 -10.11
CA ALA A 182 -8.02 -7.50 -9.25
C ALA A 182 -7.96 -8.66 -8.26
N ARG A 183 -6.76 -9.19 -8.05
CA ARG A 183 -6.45 -10.10 -6.94
C ARG A 183 -6.06 -9.34 -5.69
N ALA A 184 -5.42 -8.18 -5.85
CA ALA A 184 -5.10 -7.26 -4.79
C ALA A 184 -5.03 -5.83 -5.32
N ALA A 185 -5.26 -4.85 -4.45
CA ALA A 185 -5.15 -3.44 -4.76
C ALA A 185 -4.84 -2.64 -3.49
N GLY A 186 -4.03 -1.60 -3.61
CA GLY A 186 -3.68 -0.75 -2.47
C GLY A 186 -2.58 0.22 -2.82
N GLU A 187 -1.71 0.50 -1.84
CA GLU A 187 -0.52 1.32 -2.05
C GLU A 187 0.78 0.56 -1.78
N ILE A 188 1.83 0.93 -2.52
CA ILE A 188 3.16 0.33 -2.49
C ILE A 188 4.23 1.42 -2.35
N VAL A 189 5.23 1.15 -1.52
CA VAL A 189 6.46 1.93 -1.37
C VAL A 189 7.62 1.01 -1.71
N LEU A 190 8.38 1.37 -2.73
CA LEU A 190 9.61 0.67 -3.10
C LEU A 190 10.78 1.29 -2.36
N ILE A 191 11.68 0.46 -1.83
CA ILE A 191 12.86 0.92 -1.10
C ILE A 191 14.11 0.28 -1.71
N GLY A 192 15.05 1.11 -2.15
CA GLY A 192 16.30 0.67 -2.77
C GLY A 192 17.03 1.79 -3.51
N ALA A 193 18.21 1.46 -4.05
CA ALA A 193 19.04 2.40 -4.83
C ALA A 193 19.21 1.92 -6.28
N ASP A 194 19.95 0.83 -6.49
CA ASP A 194 20.16 0.23 -7.83
C ASP A 194 19.13 -0.85 -8.18
N ARG A 195 18.50 -1.41 -7.15
CA ARG A 195 17.43 -2.40 -7.24
C ARG A 195 16.48 -2.23 -6.05
N VAL A 196 15.23 -2.64 -6.22
CA VAL A 196 14.28 -2.83 -5.12
C VAL A 196 14.88 -3.85 -4.15
N ALA A 197 15.09 -3.41 -2.92
CA ALA A 197 15.68 -4.20 -1.85
C ALA A 197 14.65 -4.53 -0.77
N MET A 198 13.65 -3.67 -0.57
CA MET A 198 12.54 -3.89 0.35
C MET A 198 11.27 -3.26 -0.21
N VAL A 199 10.11 -3.75 0.24
CA VAL A 199 8.81 -3.18 -0.11
C VAL A 199 7.95 -3.05 1.14
N VAL A 200 7.31 -1.89 1.27
CA VAL A 200 6.22 -1.68 2.23
C VAL A 200 4.95 -1.47 1.42
N ALA A 201 3.92 -2.27 1.67
CA ALA A 201 2.66 -2.18 0.95
C ALA A 201 1.48 -2.33 1.91
N ASN A 202 0.32 -1.96 1.41
CA ASN A 202 -0.93 -2.25 2.09
C ASN A 202 -2.00 -2.62 1.07
N THR A 203 -3.12 -3.20 1.53
CA THR A 203 -4.24 -3.61 0.67
C THR A 203 -5.45 -2.67 0.78
N LYS A 204 -5.22 -1.37 1.00
CA LYS A 204 -6.26 -0.34 1.14
C LYS A 204 -6.79 0.09 -0.21
N SER A 205 -7.76 -0.65 -0.74
CA SER A 205 -8.58 -0.16 -1.84
C SER A 205 -10.03 0.00 -1.38
N GLY A 206 -10.56 1.23 -1.40
CA GLY A 206 -11.97 1.47 -1.07
C GLY A 206 -12.94 0.85 -2.07
N HIS A 207 -12.50 0.68 -3.32
CA HIS A 207 -13.29 0.13 -4.43
C HIS A 207 -13.30 -1.40 -4.43
N PHE A 208 -12.11 -2.02 -4.34
CA PHE A 208 -12.00 -3.47 -4.36
C PHE A 208 -12.14 -4.10 -2.98
N GLN A 209 -11.85 -3.38 -1.90
CA GLN A 209 -11.72 -3.88 -0.52
C GLN A 209 -11.20 -5.32 -0.47
N PRO A 210 -9.94 -5.54 -0.91
CA PRO A 210 -9.40 -6.88 -1.07
C PRO A 210 -9.42 -7.62 0.27
N PRO A 211 -9.81 -8.91 0.32
CA PRO A 211 -9.87 -9.64 1.57
C PRO A 211 -8.46 -9.99 2.09
N LEU A 212 -8.34 -10.45 3.34
CA LEU A 212 -7.06 -10.78 3.99
C LEU A 212 -6.17 -11.73 3.16
N GLN A 213 -6.77 -12.66 2.43
CA GLN A 213 -6.10 -13.61 1.55
C GLN A 213 -5.24 -12.92 0.48
N SER A 214 -5.58 -11.68 0.12
CA SER A 214 -4.82 -10.88 -0.87
C SER A 214 -3.40 -10.57 -0.39
N VAL A 215 -3.14 -10.60 0.93
CA VAL A 215 -1.80 -10.43 1.48
C VAL A 215 -0.84 -11.49 0.96
N ALA A 216 -1.30 -12.74 0.84
CA ALA A 216 -0.46 -13.83 0.31
C ALA A 216 -0.14 -13.60 -1.17
N VAL A 217 -1.12 -13.14 -1.96
CA VAL A 217 -0.92 -12.79 -3.39
C VAL A 217 0.09 -11.66 -3.54
N VAL A 218 -0.01 -10.60 -2.71
CA VAL A 218 0.92 -9.47 -2.72
C VAL A 218 2.34 -9.93 -2.40
N ARG A 219 2.51 -10.71 -1.33
CA ARG A 219 3.82 -11.24 -0.93
C ARG A 219 4.43 -12.10 -2.03
N GLU A 220 3.67 -13.02 -2.60
CA GLU A 220 4.16 -13.89 -3.66
C GLU A 220 4.53 -13.12 -4.93
N THR A 221 3.73 -12.13 -5.30
CA THR A 221 4.03 -11.25 -6.43
C THR A 221 5.33 -10.49 -6.20
N PHE A 222 5.57 -9.95 -5.00
CA PHE A 222 6.83 -9.25 -4.70
C PHE A 222 8.04 -10.18 -4.67
N ARG A 223 7.90 -11.42 -4.17
CA ARG A 223 8.97 -12.42 -4.26
C ARG A 223 9.32 -12.71 -5.72
N ARG A 224 8.31 -12.91 -6.57
CA ARG A 224 8.51 -13.21 -7.99
C ARG A 224 9.10 -12.04 -8.78
N VAL A 225 8.52 -10.85 -8.65
CA VAL A 225 8.91 -9.67 -9.44
C VAL A 225 10.26 -9.11 -8.98
N PHE A 226 10.50 -9.05 -7.66
CA PHE A 226 11.68 -8.36 -7.11
C PHE A 226 12.75 -9.30 -6.55
N GLY A 227 12.47 -10.60 -6.43
CA GLY A 227 13.40 -11.57 -5.83
C GLY A 227 13.61 -11.34 -4.32
N LEU A 228 12.59 -10.84 -3.63
CA LEU A 228 12.65 -10.49 -2.20
C LEU A 228 12.38 -11.70 -1.30
N THR A 229 12.83 -11.60 -0.04
CA THR A 229 12.53 -12.59 1.00
C THR A 229 11.48 -12.05 1.98
N GLU A 230 10.92 -12.92 2.82
CA GLU A 230 9.86 -12.52 3.77
C GLU A 230 10.24 -11.34 4.68
N PRO A 231 11.47 -11.26 5.23
CA PRO A 231 11.90 -10.10 6.02
C PRO A 231 11.92 -8.78 5.27
N ASP A 232 11.97 -8.79 3.93
CA ASP A 232 12.07 -7.61 3.08
C ASP A 232 10.70 -7.05 2.67
N ILE A 233 9.62 -7.73 3.08
CA ILE A 233 8.26 -7.45 2.63
C ILE A 233 7.36 -7.15 3.85
N ASP A 234 6.93 -5.90 3.97
CA ASP A 234 5.89 -5.48 4.91
C ASP A 234 4.57 -5.31 4.14
N VAL A 235 3.55 -6.09 4.46
CA VAL A 235 2.21 -5.98 3.83
C VAL A 235 1.15 -5.88 4.92
N PHE A 236 0.42 -4.78 4.92
CA PHE A 236 -0.65 -4.51 5.87
C PHE A 236 -2.03 -4.71 5.25
N HIS A 237 -2.92 -5.35 6.00
CA HIS A 237 -4.31 -5.51 5.63
C HIS A 237 -5.21 -4.61 6.49
N LEU A 238 -6.15 -3.94 5.84
CA LEU A 238 -6.92 -2.84 6.46
C LEU A 238 -8.39 -3.15 6.69
N PHE A 239 -8.94 -4.13 5.99
CA PHE A 239 -10.34 -4.48 6.15
C PHE A 239 -10.48 -5.57 7.21
N PRO A 240 -11.52 -5.55 8.05
CA PRO A 240 -11.81 -6.68 8.90
C PRO A 240 -12.18 -7.88 8.01
N PRO A 241 -12.00 -9.12 8.49
CA PRO A 241 -12.50 -10.28 7.75
C PRO A 241 -13.99 -10.09 7.48
N ALA A 242 -14.38 -10.30 6.22
CA ALA A 242 -15.78 -10.29 5.80
C ALA A 242 -16.63 -11.13 6.76
N SER A 243 -17.79 -10.60 7.17
CA SER A 243 -18.74 -11.37 7.96
C SER A 243 -19.09 -12.68 7.22
N PRO A 244 -19.32 -13.82 7.92
CA PRO A 244 -19.57 -15.12 7.29
C PRO A 244 -20.65 -15.12 6.19
N ASP A 245 -21.57 -14.16 6.23
CA ASP A 245 -22.69 -13.99 5.29
C ASP A 245 -22.28 -13.50 3.88
N GLU A 246 -21.06 -13.00 3.68
CA GLU A 246 -20.57 -12.60 2.34
C GLU A 246 -20.18 -13.80 1.44
N ARG A 247 -20.25 -15.03 1.95
CA ARG A 247 -19.93 -16.25 1.16
C ARG A 247 -21.01 -16.64 0.15
N THR A 248 -22.14 -15.95 0.12
CA THR A 248 -23.27 -16.34 -0.75
C THR A 248 -23.86 -15.13 -1.49
N GLY A 249 -23.13 -14.61 -2.47
CA GLY A 249 -23.74 -13.92 -3.61
C GLY A 249 -24.16 -14.96 -4.65
N ARG A 250 -25.39 -15.49 -4.52
CA ARG A 250 -26.07 -16.18 -5.62
C ARG A 250 -26.61 -15.17 -6.61
#